data_AF-A0A955U0D7-F1
#
_entry.id   AF-A0A955U0D7-F1
#
_cell.length_a   1.000
_cell.length_b   1.000
_cell.length_c   1.000
_cell.angle_alpha   90.00
_cell.angle_beta   90.00
_cell.angle_gamma   90.00
#
_symmetry.space_group_name_H-M   'P 1'
#
loop_
_entity.id
_entity.type
_entity.pdbx_description
1 polymer ?
#
loop_
_entity_poly.entity_id
_entity_poly.type
_entity_poly.pdbx_seq_one_letter_code
_entity_poly.pdbx_strand_id
1 'polypeptide(L)'
;MNETILRIILGVTIIASIIIAFVKNQFQLLPIVLFGAIAAHFSNQAYKFTHEKFRLDLFDKRWDIYERTLEFCSSVFSHGGIPKYGKNEKQNEDIEKALIAAHESFRGIGLHRAKSLFGEDIQALFTDLNNSYAWLTSYQDRPEDPSDRQKWAQEKMEHVKFLLDTISRISDHFKPYLYFGDYKKLPANEFWIFNWFRK
;
A
#
# COMPACT_ATOMS: atom_id res chain seq x y z
N MET A 1 8.44 -24.74 -2.52
CA MET A 1 8.93 -26.07 -2.10
C MET A 1 8.52 -26.28 -0.66
N ASN A 2 7.92 -27.42 -0.32
CA ASN A 2 7.35 -27.66 1.01
C ASN A 2 8.48 -27.73 2.07
N GLU A 3 8.33 -27.08 3.23
CA GLU A 3 9.38 -27.04 4.27
C GLU A 3 9.84 -28.45 4.68
N THR A 4 8.90 -29.38 4.72
CA THR A 4 9.16 -30.80 5.02
C THR A 4 10.10 -31.43 4.00
N ILE A 5 9.95 -31.13 2.72
CA ILE A 5 10.78 -31.67 1.64
C ILE A 5 12.21 -31.14 1.76
N LEU A 6 12.38 -29.84 2.04
CA LEU A 6 13.70 -29.23 2.24
C LEU A 6 14.42 -29.87 3.45
N ARG A 7 13.73 -30.07 4.57
CA ARG A 7 14.31 -30.71 5.77
C ARG A 7 14.73 -32.15 5.52
N ILE A 8 13.93 -32.92 4.78
CA ILE A 8 14.26 -34.29 4.40
C ILE A 8 15.52 -34.32 3.52
N ILE A 9 15.60 -33.48 2.49
CA ILE A 9 16.75 -33.42 1.58
C ILE A 9 18.03 -33.04 2.34
N LEU A 10 17.97 -32.02 3.20
CA LEU A 10 19.10 -31.59 4.04
C LEU A 10 19.54 -32.70 5.02
N GLY A 11 18.58 -33.36 5.68
CA GLY A 11 18.87 -34.47 6.59
C GLY A 11 19.58 -35.62 5.88
N VAL A 12 19.08 -36.02 4.71
CA VAL A 12 19.66 -37.10 3.89
C VAL A 12 21.07 -36.74 3.43
N THR A 13 21.30 -35.51 2.98
CA THR A 13 22.63 -35.07 2.52
C THR A 13 23.65 -35.00 3.65
N ILE A 14 23.26 -34.53 4.84
CA ILE A 14 24.14 -34.51 6.02
C ILE A 14 24.51 -35.93 6.44
N ILE A 15 23.52 -36.83 6.53
CA ILE A 15 23.75 -38.23 6.92
C ILE A 15 24.65 -38.93 5.90
N ALA A 16 24.40 -38.77 4.60
CA ALA A 16 25.23 -39.35 3.54
C ALA A 16 26.68 -38.83 3.61
N SER A 17 26.87 -37.53 3.88
CA SER A 17 28.20 -36.92 4.02
C SER A 17 28.98 -37.47 5.21
N ILE A 18 28.30 -37.69 6.35
CA ILE A 18 28.90 -38.29 7.55
C ILE A 18 29.29 -39.76 7.30
N ILE A 19 28.41 -40.53 6.64
CA ILE A 19 28.70 -41.94 6.29
C ILE A 19 29.91 -42.01 5.36
N ILE A 20 29.98 -41.16 4.33
CA ILE A 20 31.12 -41.13 3.39
C ILE A 20 32.41 -40.75 4.13
N ALA A 21 32.37 -39.76 5.01
CA ALA A 21 33.54 -39.36 5.80
C ALA A 21 34.02 -40.48 6.73
N PHE A 22 33.09 -41.24 7.32
CA PHE A 22 33.39 -42.38 8.20
C PHE A 22 34.01 -43.54 7.42
N VAL A 23 33.40 -43.95 6.29
CA VAL A 23 33.92 -45.04 5.44
C VAL A 23 35.31 -44.73 4.88
N LYS A 24 35.59 -43.46 4.57
CA LYS A 24 36.89 -43.03 4.05
C LYS A 24 37.91 -42.62 5.14
N ASN A 25 37.56 -42.73 6.42
CA ASN A 25 38.39 -42.29 7.55
C ASN A 25 38.81 -40.80 7.47
N GLN A 26 38.03 -39.96 6.77
CA GLN A 26 38.32 -38.54 6.54
C GLN A 26 37.65 -37.66 7.60
N PHE A 27 37.95 -37.89 8.87
CA PHE A 27 37.38 -37.11 9.99
C PHE A 27 37.69 -35.61 9.91
N GLN A 28 38.72 -35.21 9.17
CA GLN A 28 39.05 -33.82 8.89
C GLN A 28 37.92 -33.05 8.16
N LEU A 29 36.98 -33.76 7.51
CA LEU A 29 35.83 -33.16 6.83
C LEU A 29 34.63 -32.90 7.76
N LEU A 30 34.60 -33.47 8.97
CA LEU A 30 33.49 -33.29 9.91
C LEU A 30 33.23 -31.82 10.27
N PRO A 31 34.24 -30.99 10.58
CA PRO A 31 34.03 -29.57 10.84
C PRO A 31 33.37 -28.85 9.66
N ILE A 32 33.76 -29.18 8.43
CA ILE A 32 33.21 -28.57 7.22
C ILE A 32 31.72 -28.89 7.08
N VAL A 33 31.34 -30.16 7.28
CA VAL A 33 29.93 -30.59 7.24
C VAL A 33 29.12 -29.91 8.33
N LEU A 34 29.67 -29.80 9.55
CA LEU A 34 29.02 -29.13 10.68
C LEU A 34 28.81 -27.63 10.41
N PHE A 35 29.86 -26.92 9.99
CA PHE A 35 29.75 -25.49 9.63
C PHE A 35 28.80 -25.26 8.46
N GLY A 36 28.79 -26.15 7.46
CA GLY A 36 27.85 -26.09 6.35
C GLY A 36 26.40 -26.26 6.79
N ALA A 37 26.12 -27.21 7.69
CA ALA A 37 24.78 -27.41 8.24
C ALA A 37 24.31 -26.21 9.07
N ILE A 38 25.20 -25.64 9.89
CA ILE A 38 24.92 -24.43 10.68
C ILE A 38 24.65 -23.24 9.75
N ALA A 39 25.48 -23.03 8.73
CA ALA A 39 25.30 -21.95 7.76
C ALA A 39 23.98 -22.09 6.99
N ALA A 40 23.61 -23.31 6.57
CA ALA A 40 22.33 -23.58 5.92
C ALA A 40 21.14 -23.28 6.85
N HIS A 41 21.26 -23.63 8.13
CA HIS A 41 20.23 -23.32 9.13
C HIS A 41 20.05 -21.80 9.29
N PHE A 42 21.14 -21.06 9.50
CA PHE A 42 21.09 -19.59 9.63
C PHE A 42 20.60 -18.91 8.35
N SER A 43 20.99 -19.41 7.17
CA SER A 43 20.49 -18.89 5.89
C SER A 43 18.98 -19.05 5.76
N ASN A 44 18.43 -20.21 6.16
CA ASN A 44 16.98 -20.42 6.17
C ASN A 44 16.26 -19.50 7.17
N GLN A 45 16.82 -19.29 8.36
CA GLN A 45 16.24 -18.36 9.35
C GLN A 45 16.30 -16.91 8.85
N ALA A 46 17.43 -16.50 8.26
CA ALA A 46 17.59 -15.18 7.66
C ALA A 46 16.58 -14.97 6.53
N TYR A 47 16.35 -15.97 5.67
CA TYR A 47 15.34 -15.91 4.63
C TYR A 47 13.93 -15.67 5.19
N LYS A 48 13.53 -16.41 6.22
CA LYS A 48 12.23 -16.22 6.89
C LYS A 48 12.10 -14.83 7.50
N PHE A 49 13.13 -14.41 8.23
CA PHE A 49 13.16 -13.09 8.85
C PHE A 49 13.07 -11.97 7.81
N THR A 50 13.82 -12.06 6.70
CA THR A 50 13.74 -11.08 5.60
C THR A 50 12.35 -11.05 4.98
N HIS A 51 11.72 -12.22 4.80
CA HIS A 51 10.38 -12.29 4.25
C HIS A 51 9.34 -11.62 5.17
N GLU A 52 9.38 -11.90 6.47
CA GLU A 52 8.51 -11.25 7.46
C GLU A 52 8.77 -9.75 7.57
N LYS A 53 10.04 -9.33 7.60
CA LYS A 53 10.42 -7.93 7.61
C LYS A 53 9.93 -7.19 6.37
N PHE A 54 10.05 -7.79 5.20
CA PHE A 54 9.55 -7.20 3.95
C PHE A 54 8.02 -7.04 3.97
N ARG A 55 7.30 -8.03 4.52
CA ARG A 55 5.84 -7.93 4.68
C ARG A 55 5.44 -6.81 5.65
N LEU A 56 6.17 -6.65 6.75
CA LEU A 56 5.92 -5.59 7.73
C LEU A 56 6.22 -4.21 7.14
N ASP A 57 7.35 -4.04 6.44
CA ASP A 57 7.70 -2.79 5.76
C ASP A 57 6.69 -2.41 4.66
N LEU A 58 6.19 -3.40 3.90
CA LEU A 58 5.09 -3.17 2.94
C LEU A 58 3.80 -2.76 3.63
N PHE A 59 3.47 -3.39 4.77
CA PHE A 59 2.29 -3.03 5.54
C PHE A 59 2.39 -1.59 6.05
N ASP A 60 3.50 -1.22 6.68
CA ASP A 60 3.72 0.13 7.22
C ASP A 60 3.57 1.19 6.12
N LYS A 61 4.13 0.94 4.93
CA LYS A 61 3.99 1.84 3.77
C LYS A 61 2.55 1.96 3.28
N ARG A 62 1.80 0.85 3.28
CA ARG A 62 0.38 0.86 2.90
C ARG A 62 -0.47 1.58 3.95
N TRP A 63 -0.15 1.37 5.22
CA TRP A 63 -0.82 1.99 6.34
C TRP A 63 -0.64 3.51 6.33
N ASP A 64 0.60 3.99 6.11
CA ASP A 64 0.90 5.42 5.96
C ASP A 64 0.04 6.06 4.86
N ILE A 65 -0.05 5.44 3.68
CA ILE A 65 -0.89 5.96 2.58
C ILE A 65 -2.37 5.98 2.96
N TYR A 66 -2.85 4.95 3.67
CA TYR A 66 -4.23 4.92 4.14
C TYR A 66 -4.53 6.04 5.13
N GLU A 67 -3.66 6.26 6.13
CA GLU A 67 -3.79 7.36 7.10
C GLU A 67 -3.78 8.71 6.38
N ARG A 68 -2.85 8.94 5.46
CA ARG A 68 -2.79 10.17 4.64
C ARG A 68 -4.07 10.39 3.83
N THR A 69 -4.66 9.32 3.34
CA THR A 69 -5.91 9.40 2.56
C THR A 69 -7.09 9.74 3.47
N LEU A 70 -7.14 9.19 4.69
CA LEU A 70 -8.13 9.57 5.70
C LEU A 70 -7.97 11.03 6.13
N GLU A 71 -6.74 11.48 6.37
CA GLU A 71 -6.43 12.88 6.66
C GLU A 71 -6.96 13.80 5.55
N PHE A 72 -6.61 13.49 4.30
CA PHE A 72 -7.12 14.20 3.13
C PHE A 72 -8.65 14.27 3.12
N CYS A 73 -9.31 13.12 3.25
CA CYS A 73 -10.77 13.02 3.26
C CYS A 73 -11.42 13.83 4.39
N SER A 74 -10.82 13.79 5.58
CA SER A 74 -11.27 14.57 6.75
C SER A 74 -11.11 16.07 6.53
N SER A 75 -9.98 16.50 5.95
CA SER A 75 -9.74 17.90 5.58
C SER A 75 -10.78 18.41 4.58
N VAL A 76 -11.08 17.61 3.55
CA VAL A 76 -12.09 17.92 2.53
C VAL A 76 -13.48 18.03 3.15
N PHE A 77 -13.85 17.11 4.05
CA PHE A 77 -15.15 17.13 4.74
C PHE A 77 -15.29 18.34 5.67
N SER A 78 -14.24 18.65 6.44
CA SER A 78 -14.27 19.71 7.46
C SER A 78 -14.35 21.11 6.86
N HIS A 79 -13.77 21.33 5.68
CA HIS A 79 -13.71 22.66 5.06
C HIS A 79 -14.74 22.85 3.95
N GLY A 80 -15.39 21.76 3.49
CA GLY A 80 -16.43 21.79 2.46
C GLY A 80 -15.93 22.36 1.13
N GLY A 81 -16.84 22.52 0.15
CA GLY A 81 -16.53 23.19 -1.11
C GLY A 81 -16.07 24.60 -0.84
N ILE A 82 -14.76 24.81 -0.95
CA ILE A 82 -14.03 25.97 -0.44
C ILE A 82 -14.64 27.25 -1.03
N PRO A 83 -15.33 28.08 -0.26
CA PRO A 83 -15.64 29.41 -0.73
C PRO A 83 -14.30 30.13 -0.93
N LYS A 84 -14.08 30.68 -2.13
CA LYS A 84 -12.87 31.43 -2.51
C LYS A 84 -12.44 32.49 -1.47
N TYR A 85 -13.35 32.91 -0.60
CA TYR A 85 -13.11 33.78 0.54
C TYR A 85 -14.03 33.37 1.70
N GLY A 86 -13.44 32.86 2.78
CA GLY A 86 -14.04 32.82 4.11
C GLY A 86 -14.41 34.21 4.60
N LYS A 87 -15.35 34.29 5.55
CA LYS A 87 -15.92 35.57 6.00
C LYS A 87 -14.90 36.45 6.75
N ASN A 88 -13.80 35.87 7.24
CA ASN A 88 -12.74 36.52 8.01
C ASN A 88 -11.34 36.00 7.58
N GLU A 89 -10.29 36.81 7.75
CA GLU A 89 -8.88 36.44 7.42
C GLU A 89 -8.42 35.14 8.07
N LYS A 90 -8.76 34.91 9.35
CA LYS A 90 -8.39 33.68 10.07
C LYS A 90 -8.98 32.41 9.45
N GLN A 91 -10.20 32.50 8.92
CA GLN A 91 -10.83 31.39 8.20
C GLN A 91 -10.13 31.09 6.88
N ASN A 92 -9.64 32.12 6.18
CA ASN A 92 -8.89 31.94 4.94
C ASN A 92 -7.56 31.25 5.20
N GLU A 93 -6.86 31.63 6.27
CA GLU A 93 -5.59 31.02 6.65
C GLU A 93 -5.76 29.54 7.03
N ASP A 94 -6.81 29.19 7.77
CA ASP A 94 -7.12 27.80 8.14
C ASP A 94 -7.48 26.95 6.91
N ILE A 95 -8.26 27.51 5.98
CA ILE A 95 -8.60 26.87 4.70
C ILE A 95 -7.37 26.65 3.83
N GLU A 96 -6.48 27.65 3.74
CA GLU A 96 -5.24 27.56 2.97
C GLU A 96 -4.30 26.50 3.55
N LYS A 97 -4.15 26.44 4.88
CA LYS A 97 -3.41 25.37 5.56
C LYS A 97 -4.00 24.00 5.28
N ALA A 98 -5.33 23.86 5.29
CA ALA A 98 -6.00 22.61 4.98
C ALA A 98 -5.81 22.20 3.51
N LEU A 99 -5.84 23.15 2.57
CA LEU A 99 -5.55 22.93 1.15
C LEU A 99 -4.12 22.44 0.92
N ILE A 100 -3.14 23.09 1.57
CA ILE A 100 -1.73 22.72 1.51
C ILE A 100 -1.54 21.32 2.10
N ALA A 101 -2.09 21.07 3.29
CA ALA A 101 -2.02 19.76 3.93
C ALA A 101 -2.67 18.66 3.07
N ALA A 102 -3.82 18.93 2.45
CA ALA A 102 -4.51 18.01 1.54
C ALA A 102 -3.67 17.74 0.27
N HIS A 103 -3.02 18.77 -0.27
CA HIS A 103 -2.13 18.64 -1.42
C HIS A 103 -0.88 17.82 -1.09
N GLU A 104 -0.24 18.10 0.04
CA GLU A 104 0.99 17.44 0.49
C GLU A 104 0.74 15.96 0.87
N SER A 105 -0.38 15.67 1.55
CA SER A 105 -0.75 14.31 1.95
C SER A 105 -1.10 13.42 0.75
N PHE A 106 -2.00 13.88 -0.12
CA PHE A 106 -2.58 13.05 -1.18
C PHE A 106 -1.75 13.05 -2.48
N ARG A 107 -1.35 14.22 -2.99
CA ARG A 107 -0.56 14.33 -4.24
C ARG A 107 0.91 14.07 -4.02
N GLY A 108 1.44 14.52 -2.87
CA GLY A 108 2.86 14.42 -2.54
C GLY A 108 3.35 12.99 -2.28
N ILE A 109 2.49 12.10 -1.76
CA ILE A 109 2.92 10.78 -1.25
C ILE A 109 2.09 9.62 -1.83
N GLY A 110 0.77 9.77 -1.93
CA GLY A 110 -0.14 8.67 -2.23
C GLY A 110 -0.20 8.26 -3.72
N LEU A 111 -0.42 9.21 -4.63
CA LEU A 111 -0.81 8.91 -6.02
C LEU A 111 0.24 8.10 -6.81
N HIS A 112 1.52 8.49 -6.71
CA HIS A 112 2.60 7.84 -7.46
C HIS A 112 3.00 6.47 -6.88
N ARG A 113 2.71 6.22 -5.59
CA ARG A 113 2.99 4.94 -4.91
C ARG A 113 1.78 4.00 -4.89
N ALA A 114 0.57 4.52 -5.12
CA ALA A 114 -0.66 3.75 -5.08
C ALA A 114 -0.60 2.52 -6.01
N LYS A 115 -0.14 2.72 -7.26
CA LYS A 115 -0.04 1.63 -8.24
C LYS A 115 0.88 0.50 -7.77
N SER A 116 2.04 0.84 -7.22
CA SER A 116 3.04 -0.17 -6.83
C SER A 116 2.71 -0.87 -5.52
N LEU A 117 2.01 -0.20 -4.60
CA LEU A 117 1.68 -0.75 -3.29
C LEU A 117 0.34 -1.47 -3.25
N PHE A 118 -0.65 -1.02 -4.01
CA PHE A 118 -2.03 -1.52 -3.95
C PHE A 118 -2.50 -2.11 -5.29
N GLY A 119 -2.08 -1.52 -6.41
CA GLY A 119 -2.51 -1.95 -7.74
C GLY A 119 -3.30 -0.85 -8.47
N GLU A 120 -3.93 -1.23 -9.59
CA GLU A 120 -4.61 -0.29 -10.48
C GLU A 120 -5.96 0.19 -9.93
N ASP A 121 -6.61 -0.59 -9.08
CA ASP A 121 -7.90 -0.27 -8.47
C ASP A 121 -7.81 0.94 -7.52
N ILE A 122 -6.84 0.94 -6.60
CA ILE A 122 -6.61 2.06 -5.68
C ILE A 122 -6.01 3.25 -6.43
N GLN A 123 -5.18 3.00 -7.45
CA GLN A 123 -4.69 4.08 -8.30
C GLN A 123 -5.85 4.80 -9.01
N ALA A 124 -6.78 4.05 -9.62
CA ALA A 124 -7.94 4.61 -10.29
C ALA A 124 -8.82 5.39 -9.30
N LEU A 125 -9.08 4.81 -8.12
CA LEU A 125 -9.80 5.48 -7.04
C LEU A 125 -9.15 6.81 -6.67
N PHE A 126 -7.81 6.84 -6.54
CA PHE A 126 -7.08 8.06 -6.22
C PHE A 126 -7.12 9.08 -7.36
N THR A 127 -7.08 8.64 -8.61
CA THR A 127 -7.25 9.52 -9.77
C THR A 127 -8.64 10.17 -9.75
N ASP A 128 -9.69 9.41 -9.47
CA ASP A 128 -11.07 9.94 -9.42
C ASP A 128 -11.29 10.90 -8.24
N LEU A 129 -10.71 10.58 -7.07
CA LEU A 129 -10.63 11.47 -5.91
C LEU A 129 -9.92 12.78 -6.25
N ASN A 130 -8.75 12.69 -6.90
CA ASN A 130 -8.00 13.87 -7.32
C ASN A 130 -8.80 14.73 -8.29
N ASN A 131 -9.48 14.12 -9.26
CA ASN A 131 -10.26 14.81 -10.27
C ASN A 131 -11.45 15.53 -9.64
N SER A 132 -12.20 14.85 -8.77
CA SER A 132 -13.35 15.45 -8.07
C SER A 132 -12.93 16.57 -7.13
N TYR A 133 -11.82 16.41 -6.41
CA TYR A 133 -11.28 17.46 -5.56
C TYR A 133 -10.72 18.65 -6.35
N ALA A 134 -9.96 18.38 -7.42
CA ALA A 134 -9.45 19.43 -8.30
C ALA A 134 -10.60 20.23 -8.92
N TRP A 135 -11.69 19.56 -9.30
CA TRP A 135 -12.88 20.23 -9.80
C TRP A 135 -13.49 21.14 -8.72
N LEU A 136 -13.72 20.62 -7.51
CA LEU A 136 -14.33 21.41 -6.41
C LEU A 136 -13.47 22.59 -5.97
N THR A 137 -12.14 22.48 -6.06
CA THR A 137 -11.19 23.54 -5.67
C THR A 137 -10.94 24.56 -6.78
N SER A 138 -11.00 24.16 -8.05
CA SER A 138 -10.86 25.06 -9.20
C SER A 138 -12.18 25.70 -9.63
N TYR A 139 -13.30 25.28 -9.05
CA TYR A 139 -14.62 25.70 -9.50
C TYR A 139 -14.84 27.21 -9.37
N GLN A 140 -15.20 27.84 -10.48
CA GLN A 140 -15.43 29.28 -10.61
C GLN A 140 -16.77 29.71 -9.99
N ASP A 141 -16.91 31.02 -9.84
CA ASP A 141 -18.07 31.70 -9.26
C ASP A 141 -19.38 31.30 -9.97
N ARG A 142 -20.47 31.29 -9.19
CA ARG A 142 -21.80 30.83 -9.61
C ARG A 142 -22.26 31.53 -10.91
N PRO A 143 -22.68 30.80 -11.95
CA PRO A 143 -23.22 31.39 -13.18
C PRO A 143 -24.42 32.31 -12.93
N GLU A 144 -24.47 33.41 -13.67
CA GLU A 144 -25.58 34.37 -13.62
C GLU A 144 -26.84 33.80 -14.28
N ASP A 145 -26.68 33.08 -15.40
CA ASP A 145 -27.77 32.42 -16.12
C ASP A 145 -28.42 31.31 -15.26
N PRO A 146 -29.75 31.34 -15.05
CA PRO A 146 -30.49 30.28 -14.37
C PRO A 146 -30.32 28.87 -14.97
N SER A 147 -30.21 28.75 -16.30
CA SER A 147 -30.03 27.46 -17.00
C SER A 147 -28.69 26.82 -16.62
N ASP A 148 -27.62 27.60 -16.73
CA ASP A 148 -26.27 27.13 -16.45
C ASP A 148 -26.05 26.91 -14.96
N ARG A 149 -26.72 27.69 -14.13
CA ARG A 149 -26.73 27.51 -12.67
C ARG A 149 -27.30 26.16 -12.23
N GLN A 150 -28.31 25.63 -12.92
CA GLN A 150 -28.88 24.33 -12.58
C GLN A 150 -27.89 23.21 -12.89
N LYS A 151 -27.26 23.24 -14.07
CA LYS A 151 -26.21 22.29 -14.45
C LYS A 151 -25.01 22.37 -13.50
N TRP A 152 -24.55 23.59 -13.22
CA TRP A 152 -23.48 23.88 -12.26
C TRP A 152 -23.75 23.30 -10.87
N ALA A 153 -24.99 23.45 -10.37
CA ALA A 153 -25.37 22.93 -9.06
C ALA A 153 -25.43 21.39 -9.06
N GLN A 154 -25.89 20.80 -10.17
CA GLN A 154 -25.96 19.36 -10.33
C GLN A 154 -24.56 18.73 -10.38
N GLU A 155 -23.65 19.23 -11.22
CA GLU A 155 -22.27 18.74 -11.31
C GLU A 155 -21.55 18.87 -9.96
N LYS A 156 -21.76 19.98 -9.24
CA LYS A 156 -21.21 20.17 -7.91
C LYS A 156 -21.72 19.11 -6.93
N MET A 157 -23.01 18.82 -6.97
CA MET A 157 -23.61 17.80 -6.12
C MET A 157 -23.08 16.41 -6.45
N GLU A 158 -22.85 16.11 -7.74
CA GLU A 158 -22.28 14.83 -8.19
C GLU A 158 -20.87 14.61 -7.62
N HIS A 159 -19.98 15.61 -7.72
CA HIS A 159 -18.64 15.51 -7.14
C HIS A 159 -18.64 15.43 -5.61
N VAL A 160 -19.49 16.20 -4.93
CA VAL A 160 -19.63 16.12 -3.47
C VAL A 160 -20.14 14.74 -3.06
N LYS A 161 -21.17 14.22 -3.73
CA LYS A 161 -21.72 12.90 -3.46
C LYS A 161 -20.67 11.81 -3.68
N PHE A 162 -19.92 11.87 -4.79
CA PHE A 162 -18.84 10.94 -5.06
C PHE A 162 -17.81 10.92 -3.93
N LEU A 163 -17.37 12.09 -3.45
CA LEU A 163 -16.42 12.16 -2.34
C LEU A 163 -17.01 11.58 -1.06
N LEU A 164 -18.26 11.92 -0.70
CA LEU A 164 -18.92 11.37 0.49
C LEU A 164 -19.07 9.85 0.43
N ASP A 165 -19.53 9.33 -0.71
CA ASP A 165 -19.68 7.90 -0.94
C ASP A 165 -18.31 7.20 -0.84
N THR A 166 -17.27 7.79 -1.45
CA THR A 166 -15.90 7.26 -1.40
C THR A 166 -15.35 7.25 0.02
N ILE A 167 -15.51 8.34 0.77
CA ILE A 167 -15.05 8.45 2.16
C ILE A 167 -15.71 7.39 3.04
N SER A 168 -17.03 7.22 2.90
CA SER A 168 -17.78 6.22 3.68
C SER A 168 -17.34 4.78 3.42
N ARG A 169 -16.78 4.52 2.23
CA ARG A 169 -16.36 3.18 1.77
C ARG A 169 -14.84 3.02 1.70
N ILE A 170 -14.07 4.02 2.12
CA ILE A 170 -12.62 4.01 1.93
C ILE A 170 -11.95 2.85 2.68
N SER A 171 -12.46 2.53 3.87
CA SER A 171 -12.00 1.37 4.63
C SER A 171 -12.20 0.06 3.85
N ASP A 172 -13.33 -0.09 3.14
CA ASP A 172 -13.62 -1.29 2.35
C ASP A 172 -12.67 -1.43 1.16
N HIS A 173 -12.30 -0.33 0.51
CA HIS A 173 -11.33 -0.33 -0.59
C HIS A 173 -9.93 -0.75 -0.12
N PHE A 174 -9.51 -0.31 1.07
CA PHE A 174 -8.17 -0.62 1.60
C PHE A 174 -8.08 -1.94 2.37
N LYS A 175 -9.22 -2.48 2.83
CA LYS A 175 -9.30 -3.73 3.61
C LYS A 175 -8.55 -4.91 2.99
N PRO A 176 -8.58 -5.16 1.66
CA PRO A 176 -7.82 -6.26 1.05
C PRO A 176 -6.30 -6.12 1.19
N TYR A 177 -5.80 -4.91 1.43
CA TYR A 177 -4.38 -4.56 1.39
C TYR A 177 -3.76 -4.32 2.77
N LEU A 178 -4.59 -3.95 3.76
CA LEU A 178 -4.19 -3.61 5.13
C LEU A 178 -4.48 -4.70 6.16
N TYR A 179 -5.12 -5.82 5.80
CA TYR A 179 -5.38 -6.88 6.78
C TYR A 179 -4.24 -7.90 6.82
N PHE A 180 -3.75 -8.21 8.04
CA PHE A 180 -2.83 -9.31 8.30
C PHE A 180 -3.53 -10.66 8.50
N GLY A 181 -4.85 -10.65 8.71
CA GLY A 181 -5.69 -11.87 8.80
C GLY A 181 -5.94 -12.48 7.43
N ASP A 182 -6.36 -13.76 7.41
CA ASP A 182 -6.53 -14.65 6.24
C ASP A 182 -6.64 -13.90 4.92
N TYR A 183 -5.47 -13.66 4.32
CA TYR A 183 -5.38 -13.25 2.94
C TYR A 183 -6.27 -14.23 2.15
N LYS A 184 -7.05 -13.72 1.20
CA LYS A 184 -7.35 -14.54 0.01
C LYS A 184 -6.02 -15.18 -0.35
N LYS A 185 -5.92 -16.51 -0.23
CA LYS A 185 -4.75 -17.24 -0.70
C LYS A 185 -4.62 -16.88 -2.17
N LEU A 186 -3.85 -15.84 -2.48
CA LEU A 186 -3.42 -15.58 -3.83
C LEU A 186 -2.70 -16.87 -4.20
N PRO A 187 -3.17 -17.57 -5.22
CA PRO A 187 -2.59 -18.85 -5.58
C PRO A 187 -1.10 -18.60 -5.81
N ALA A 188 -0.26 -19.52 -5.34
CA ALA A 188 1.20 -19.32 -5.23
C ALA A 188 1.89 -18.99 -6.57
N ASN A 189 1.18 -19.09 -7.68
CA ASN A 189 1.57 -18.68 -9.03
C ASN A 189 1.45 -17.17 -9.28
N GLU A 190 0.63 -16.41 -8.55
CA GLU A 190 0.46 -14.96 -8.77
C GLU A 190 1.46 -14.11 -7.98
N PHE A 191 2.05 -14.66 -6.91
CA PHE A 191 3.07 -13.94 -6.13
C PHE A 191 4.37 -13.72 -6.92
N TRP A 192 4.63 -14.55 -7.95
CA TRP A 192 5.77 -14.39 -8.85
C TRP A 192 5.52 -13.36 -9.96
N ILE A 193 4.26 -13.07 -10.30
CA ILE A 193 3.91 -12.13 -11.37
C ILE A 193 4.20 -10.68 -10.95
N PHE A 194 4.04 -10.34 -9.66
CA PHE A 194 4.37 -9.01 -9.17
C PHE A 194 5.87 -8.69 -9.10
N ASN A 195 6.75 -9.71 -9.14
CA ASN A 195 8.20 -9.48 -9.17
C ASN A 195 8.80 -9.38 -10.58
N TRP A 196 7.99 -9.54 -11.65
CA TRP A 196 8.50 -9.54 -13.03
C TRP A 196 8.26 -8.25 -13.81
N PHE A 197 7.40 -7.33 -13.35
CA PHE A 197 7.21 -6.00 -13.97
C PHE A 197 8.24 -4.95 -13.54
N ARG A 198 9.45 -5.40 -13.17
CA ARG A 198 10.60 -4.55 -12.84
C ARG A 198 11.67 -4.65 -13.93
N LYS A 199 11.27 -4.44 -15.17
CA LYS A 199 12.13 -4.03 -16.29
C LYS A 199 11.41 -2.97 -17.11
#